data_AF-A0A7V4FZ28-F1
#
_entry.id   AF-A0A7V4FZ28-F1
#
_cell.length_a   1.000
_cell.length_b   1.000
_cell.length_c   1.000
_cell.angle_alpha   90.00
_cell.angle_beta   90.00
_cell.angle_gamma   90.00
#
_symmetry.space_group_name_H-M   'P 1'
#
loop_
_entity.id
_entity.type
_entity.pdbx_description
1 polymer ?
#
loop_
_entity_poly.entity_id
_entity_poly.type
_entity_poly.pdbx_seq_one_letter_code
_entity_poly.pdbx_strand_id
1 'polypeptide(L)'
;MKRDRILLAAWFVACFVFSAITHVWWLMGLLLGMGGLFWRQAARAARRTLLSAVPVTLFIIGVSWAWTSLVLQQRPDGYAYAALGLRTILIAFTSFAVLARVDLLAALAPWPTLMRLLVIILGQIHTLRLLVTESWLGLRSRMPRKPGALDTLRGAGGITSTLFTLANRNARDISDAMRSRGF
;
A
#
# COMPACT_ATOMS: atom_id res chain seq x y z
N MET A 1 14.06 4.79 18.67
CA MET A 1 15.25 4.58 17.79
C MET A 1 15.68 3.12 17.62
N LYS A 2 16.15 2.38 18.65
CA LYS A 2 16.51 0.94 18.47
C LYS A 2 15.26 0.05 18.33
N ARG A 3 14.22 0.32 19.12
CA ARG A 3 12.95 -0.41 19.12
C ARG A 3 12.25 -0.41 17.76
N ASP A 4 12.14 0.75 17.12
CA ASP A 4 11.41 0.89 15.83
C ASP A 4 12.11 0.14 14.70
N ARG A 5 13.45 0.14 14.71
CA ARG A 5 14.28 -0.65 13.80
C ARG A 5 14.12 -2.15 14.01
N ILE A 6 14.14 -2.59 15.27
CA ILE A 6 13.93 -4.01 15.60
C ILE A 6 12.53 -4.44 15.16
N LEU A 7 11.51 -3.61 15.35
CA LEU A 7 10.15 -3.91 14.90
C LEU A 7 10.04 -3.99 13.37
N LEU A 8 10.71 -3.11 12.62
CA LEU A 8 10.74 -3.22 11.15
C LEU A 8 11.52 -4.45 10.67
N ALA A 9 12.68 -4.73 11.26
CA ALA A 9 13.46 -5.91 10.91
C ALA A 9 12.70 -7.19 11.24
N ALA A 10 12.09 -7.27 12.43
CA ALA A 10 11.24 -8.39 12.84
C ALA A 10 10.03 -8.54 11.91
N TRP A 11 9.41 -7.43 11.49
CA TRP A 11 8.33 -7.45 10.49
C TRP A 11 8.80 -7.99 9.15
N PHE A 12 9.95 -7.55 8.65
CA PHE A 12 10.51 -8.02 7.37
C PHE A 12 10.80 -9.52 7.41
N VAL A 13 11.43 -9.99 8.49
CA VAL A 13 11.68 -11.41 8.73
C VAL A 13 10.36 -12.18 8.84
N ALA A 14 9.38 -11.66 9.58
CA ALA A 14 8.07 -12.30 9.72
C ALA A 14 7.35 -12.44 8.37
N CYS A 15 7.37 -11.41 7.52
CA CYS A 15 6.81 -11.46 6.16
C CYS A 15 7.48 -12.54 5.31
N PHE A 16 8.81 -12.66 5.38
CA PHE A 16 9.55 -13.71 4.68
C PHE A 16 9.16 -15.10 5.17
N VAL A 17 9.06 -15.29 6.49
CA VAL A 17 8.62 -16.55 7.10
C VAL A 17 7.18 -16.89 6.70
N PHE A 18 6.25 -15.94 6.74
CA PHE A 18 4.87 -16.15 6.30
C PHE A 18 4.77 -16.51 4.83
N SER A 19 5.68 -15.99 4.00
CA SER A 19 5.75 -16.35 2.58
C SER A 19 6.11 -17.82 2.36
N ALA A 20 6.94 -18.40 3.23
CA ALA A 20 7.39 -19.80 3.12
C ALA A 20 6.38 -20.82 3.67
N ILE A 21 5.43 -20.40 4.52
CA ILE A 21 4.46 -21.31 5.15
C ILE A 21 3.33 -21.65 4.17
N THR A 22 3.17 -22.94 3.87
CA THR A 22 2.14 -23.45 2.94
C THR A 22 0.91 -24.01 3.68
N HIS A 23 1.06 -24.44 4.93
CA HIS A 23 -0.02 -25.08 5.68
C HIS A 23 -1.03 -24.08 6.24
N VAL A 24 -2.31 -24.28 5.93
CA VAL A 24 -3.43 -23.39 6.30
C VAL A 24 -3.60 -23.28 7.82
N TRP A 25 -3.48 -24.39 8.55
CA TRP A 25 -3.62 -24.40 10.02
C TRP A 25 -2.59 -23.51 10.72
N TRP A 26 -1.33 -23.54 10.26
CA TRP A 26 -0.28 -22.68 10.79
C TRP A 26 -0.55 -21.20 10.49
N LEU A 27 -1.06 -20.89 9.30
CA LEU A 27 -1.44 -19.51 8.94
C LEU A 27 -2.60 -18.99 9.79
N MET A 28 -3.61 -19.81 10.09
CA MET A 28 -4.70 -19.43 10.99
C MET A 28 -4.20 -19.21 12.42
N GLY A 29 -3.36 -20.11 12.94
CA GLY A 29 -2.75 -19.98 14.26
C GLY A 29 -1.91 -18.71 14.37
N LEU A 30 -1.12 -18.39 13.34
CA LEU A 30 -0.32 -17.16 13.28
C LEU A 30 -1.19 -15.90 13.18
N LEU A 31 -2.29 -15.94 12.42
CA LEU A 31 -3.22 -14.82 12.34
C LEU A 31 -3.83 -14.50 13.70
N LEU A 32 -4.30 -15.54 14.42
CA LEU A 32 -4.84 -15.40 15.76
C LEU A 32 -3.77 -14.95 16.77
N GLY A 33 -2.57 -15.53 16.71
CA GLY A 33 -1.43 -15.16 17.55
C GLY A 33 -1.03 -13.70 17.37
N MET A 34 -0.93 -13.22 16.12
CA MET A 34 -0.67 -11.82 15.81
C MET A 34 -1.84 -10.92 16.21
N GLY A 35 -3.08 -11.38 16.05
CA GLY A 35 -4.27 -10.69 16.56
C GLY A 35 -4.21 -10.45 18.06
N GLY A 36 -3.79 -11.47 18.83
CA GLY A 36 -3.59 -11.37 20.28
C GLY A 36 -2.44 -10.43 20.66
N LEU A 37 -1.29 -10.56 20.00
CA LEU A 37 -0.12 -9.70 20.27
C LEU A 37 -0.43 -8.21 20.04
N PHE A 38 -1.30 -7.91 19.07
CA PHE A 38 -1.70 -6.55 18.71
C PHE A 38 -3.11 -6.17 19.17
N TRP A 39 -3.68 -6.82 20.19
CA TRP A 39 -5.10 -6.70 20.57
C TRP A 39 -5.67 -5.26 20.62
N ARG A 40 -4.93 -4.29 21.18
CA ARG A 40 -5.37 -2.88 21.30
C ARG A 40 -5.59 -2.17 19.96
N GLN A 41 -4.90 -2.59 18.91
CA GLN A 41 -4.91 -1.96 17.60
C GLN A 41 -5.35 -2.94 16.50
N ALA A 42 -5.57 -4.20 16.87
CA ALA A 42 -6.03 -5.27 16.00
C ALA A 42 -7.33 -4.89 15.32
N ALA A 43 -8.28 -4.25 16.01
CA ALA A 43 -9.53 -3.80 15.38
C ALA A 43 -9.30 -2.79 14.23
N ARG A 44 -8.36 -1.85 14.39
CA ARG A 44 -8.05 -0.84 13.36
C ARG A 44 -7.27 -1.46 12.20
N ALA A 45 -6.31 -2.33 12.50
CA ALA A 45 -5.54 -3.05 11.49
C ALA A 45 -6.43 -4.05 10.73
N ALA A 46 -7.29 -4.78 11.42
CA ALA A 46 -8.28 -5.70 10.85
C ALA A 46 -9.28 -4.95 9.96
N ARG A 47 -9.84 -3.83 10.42
CA ARG A 47 -10.73 -3.01 9.60
C ARG A 47 -10.05 -2.53 8.32
N ARG A 48 -8.80 -2.07 8.38
CA ARG A 48 -8.04 -1.67 7.19
C ARG A 48 -7.80 -2.85 6.26
N THR A 49 -7.38 -3.98 6.81
CA THR A 49 -7.12 -5.21 6.05
C THR A 49 -8.39 -5.71 5.36
N LEU A 50 -9.52 -5.70 6.07
CA LEU A 50 -10.81 -6.17 5.58
C LEU A 50 -11.38 -5.25 4.51
N LEU A 51 -11.19 -3.93 4.63
CA LEU A 51 -11.68 -2.98 3.63
C LEU A 51 -10.77 -2.86 2.39
N SER A 52 -9.47 -3.14 2.51
CA SER A 52 -8.52 -2.95 1.40
C SER A 52 -8.00 -4.27 0.82
N ALA A 53 -7.41 -5.13 1.64
CA ALA A 53 -6.72 -6.32 1.17
C ALA A 53 -7.69 -7.46 0.83
N VAL A 54 -8.71 -7.70 1.66
CA VAL A 54 -9.66 -8.80 1.45
C VAL A 54 -10.41 -8.70 0.10
N PRO A 55 -11.06 -7.58 -0.27
CA PRO A 55 -11.81 -7.52 -1.52
C PRO A 55 -10.92 -7.70 -2.75
N VAL A 56 -9.73 -7.09 -2.73
CA VAL A 56 -8.74 -7.23 -3.81
C VAL A 56 -8.24 -8.67 -3.91
N THR A 57 -7.92 -9.29 -2.77
CA THR A 57 -7.44 -10.67 -2.72
C THR A 57 -8.50 -11.65 -3.21
N LEU A 58 -9.75 -11.51 -2.75
CA LEU A 58 -10.87 -12.33 -3.19
C LEU A 58 -11.16 -12.13 -4.68
N PHE A 59 -11.07 -10.91 -5.19
CA PHE A 59 -11.22 -10.62 -6.60
C PHE A 59 -10.13 -11.32 -7.43
N ILE A 60 -8.86 -11.18 -7.06
CA ILE A 60 -7.74 -11.82 -7.75
C ILE A 60 -7.85 -13.35 -7.70
N ILE A 61 -8.20 -13.91 -6.54
CA ILE A 61 -8.42 -15.36 -6.38
C ILE A 61 -9.58 -15.81 -7.27
N GLY A 62 -10.70 -15.08 -7.27
CA GLY A 62 -11.87 -15.41 -8.08
C GLY A 62 -11.57 -15.37 -9.58
N VAL A 63 -10.86 -14.32 -10.05
CA VAL A 63 -10.42 -14.22 -11.44
C VAL A 63 -9.44 -15.35 -11.80
N SER A 64 -8.49 -15.65 -10.93
CA SER A 64 -7.51 -16.73 -11.14
C SER A 64 -8.16 -18.11 -11.17
N TRP A 65 -9.17 -18.33 -10.32
CA TRP A 65 -9.94 -19.57 -10.28
C TRP A 65 -10.83 -19.72 -11.52
N ALA A 66 -11.52 -18.65 -11.93
CA ALA A 66 -12.32 -18.65 -13.15
C ALA A 66 -11.45 -18.91 -14.38
N TRP A 67 -10.29 -18.23 -14.48
CA TRP A 67 -9.34 -18.44 -15.57
C TRP A 67 -8.84 -19.88 -15.66
N THR A 68 -8.39 -20.46 -14.54
CA THR A 68 -7.89 -21.84 -14.52
C THR A 68 -8.99 -22.85 -14.83
N SER A 69 -10.21 -22.64 -14.33
CA SER A 69 -11.36 -23.52 -14.65
C SER A 69 -11.77 -23.47 -16.12
N LEU A 70 -11.70 -22.30 -16.77
CA LEU A 70 -12.10 -22.11 -18.17
C LEU A 70 -11.02 -22.56 -19.15
N VAL A 71 -9.75 -22.29 -18.85
CA VAL A 71 -8.63 -22.56 -19.77
C VAL A 71 -8.06 -23.96 -19.60
N LEU A 72 -7.86 -24.42 -18.35
CA LEU A 72 -7.24 -25.72 -18.09
C LEU A 72 -8.28 -26.85 -17.93
N GLN A 73 -9.58 -26.54 -17.84
CA GLN A 73 -10.67 -27.49 -17.54
C GLN A 73 -10.41 -28.38 -16.30
N GLN A 74 -9.47 -27.99 -15.45
CA GLN A 74 -9.18 -28.66 -14.19
C GLN A 74 -9.88 -27.92 -13.06
N ARG A 75 -10.46 -28.68 -12.12
CA ARG A 75 -10.95 -28.10 -10.86
C ARG A 75 -9.73 -27.74 -10.01
N PRO A 76 -9.47 -26.45 -9.75
CA PRO A 76 -8.30 -26.06 -8.99
C PRO A 76 -8.44 -26.52 -7.54
N ASP A 77 -7.34 -26.90 -6.89
CA ASP A 77 -7.33 -27.27 -5.48
C ASP A 77 -7.67 -26.05 -4.62
N GLY A 78 -8.87 -26.05 -4.03
CA GLY A 78 -9.35 -24.97 -3.17
C GLY A 78 -8.45 -24.72 -1.95
N TYR A 79 -7.71 -25.72 -1.49
CA TYR A 79 -6.80 -25.59 -0.35
C TYR A 79 -5.63 -24.65 -0.67
N ALA A 80 -5.07 -24.72 -1.88
CA ALA A 80 -3.98 -23.84 -2.31
C ALA A 80 -4.41 -22.37 -2.42
N TYR A 81 -5.61 -22.11 -2.95
CA TYR A 81 -6.17 -20.75 -3.04
C TYR A 81 -6.52 -20.19 -1.65
N ALA A 82 -7.05 -21.02 -0.75
CA ALA A 82 -7.30 -20.63 0.62
C ALA A 82 -5.99 -20.26 1.35
N ALA A 83 -4.93 -21.05 1.20
CA ALA A 83 -3.62 -20.75 1.75
C ALA A 83 -3.04 -19.43 1.22
N LEU A 84 -3.17 -19.17 -0.09
CA LEU A 84 -2.74 -17.92 -0.72
C LEU A 84 -3.50 -16.70 -0.20
N GLY A 85 -4.83 -16.80 -0.11
CA GLY A 85 -5.67 -15.73 0.42
C GLY A 85 -5.35 -15.43 1.87
N LEU A 86 -5.27 -16.47 2.71
CA LEU A 86 -4.97 -16.34 4.12
C LEU A 86 -3.57 -15.76 4.38
N ARG A 87 -2.56 -16.18 3.59
CA ARG A 87 -1.22 -15.62 3.65
C ARG A 87 -1.21 -14.13 3.31
N THR A 88 -1.91 -13.73 2.25
CA THR A 88 -2.02 -12.33 1.84
C THR A 88 -2.69 -11.49 2.93
N ILE A 89 -3.77 -12.00 3.52
CA ILE A 89 -4.47 -11.34 4.63
C ILE A 89 -3.57 -11.23 5.87
N LEU A 90 -2.84 -12.29 6.21
CA LEU A 90 -1.89 -12.30 7.32
C LEU A 90 -0.81 -11.23 7.14
N ILE A 91 -0.14 -11.21 5.98
CA ILE A 91 0.91 -10.23 5.68
C ILE A 91 0.34 -8.80 5.68
N ALA A 92 -0.84 -8.58 5.11
CA ALA A 92 -1.48 -7.28 5.12
C ALA A 92 -1.82 -6.81 6.54
N PHE A 93 -2.41 -7.69 7.36
CA PHE A 93 -2.75 -7.42 8.75
C PHE A 93 -1.51 -7.05 9.58
N THR A 94 -0.44 -7.85 9.49
CA THR A 94 0.79 -7.60 10.23
C THR A 94 1.48 -6.33 9.76
N SER A 95 1.43 -6.02 8.47
CA SER A 95 1.94 -4.76 7.92
C SER A 95 1.20 -3.55 8.48
N PHE A 96 -0.14 -3.56 8.48
CA PHE A 96 -0.90 -2.45 9.06
C PHE A 96 -0.71 -2.32 10.58
N ALA A 97 -0.56 -3.44 11.29
CA ALA A 97 -0.30 -3.44 12.73
C ALA A 97 1.08 -2.84 13.08
N VAL A 98 2.11 -3.16 12.29
CA VAL A 98 3.48 -2.64 12.49
C VAL A 98 3.58 -1.19 12.07
N LEU A 99 3.03 -0.82 10.90
CA LEU A 99 3.03 0.57 10.41
C LEU A 99 2.33 1.54 11.37
N ALA A 100 1.35 1.06 12.15
CA ALA A 100 0.70 1.89 13.17
C ALA A 100 1.57 2.19 14.40
N ARG A 101 2.70 1.48 14.56
CA ARG A 101 3.60 1.58 15.73
C ARG A 101 4.99 2.07 15.40
N VAL A 102 5.40 1.99 14.15
CA VAL A 102 6.74 2.39 13.70
C VAL A 102 6.69 3.83 13.21
N ASP A 103 7.49 4.68 13.83
CA ASP A 103 7.87 5.96 13.22
C ASP A 103 8.93 5.70 12.14
N LEU A 104 8.52 5.82 10.87
CA LEU A 104 9.42 5.62 9.73
C LEU A 104 10.59 6.61 9.74
N LEU A 105 10.39 7.85 10.18
CA LEU A 105 11.46 8.85 10.25
C LEU A 105 12.50 8.39 11.28
N ALA A 106 12.04 8.04 12.49
CA ALA A 106 12.95 7.54 13.53
C ALA A 106 13.68 6.25 13.13
N ALA A 107 13.03 5.38 12.34
CA ALA A 107 13.62 4.14 11.87
C ALA A 107 14.69 4.34 10.78
N LEU A 108 14.50 5.31 9.88
CA LEU A 108 15.41 5.62 8.77
C LEU A 108 16.53 6.61 9.15
N ALA A 109 16.52 7.16 10.37
CA ALA A 109 17.53 8.10 10.88
C ALA A 109 19.01 7.74 10.60
N PRO A 110 19.46 6.47 10.71
CA PRO A 110 20.87 6.15 10.44
C PRO A 110 21.26 6.21 8.96
N TRP A 111 20.30 6.36 8.03
CA TRP A 111 20.52 6.29 6.59
C TRP A 111 20.17 7.67 5.98
N PRO A 112 21.12 8.62 5.94
CA PRO A 112 20.83 10.02 5.58
C PRO A 112 20.24 10.18 4.17
N THR A 113 20.58 9.30 3.24
CA THR A 113 20.02 9.28 1.88
C THR A 113 18.55 8.90 1.88
N LEU A 114 18.18 7.82 2.58
CA LEU A 114 16.79 7.37 2.69
C LEU A 114 15.93 8.37 3.46
N MET A 115 16.47 8.96 4.54
CA MET A 115 15.79 10.02 5.28
C MET A 115 15.50 11.22 4.37
N ARG A 116 16.51 11.70 3.61
CA ARG A 116 16.34 12.80 2.65
C ARG A 116 15.26 12.48 1.61
N LEU A 117 15.31 11.30 1.01
CA LEU A 117 14.30 10.84 0.06
C LEU A 117 12.91 10.79 0.68
N LEU A 118 12.77 10.24 1.89
CA LEU A 118 11.49 10.15 2.59
C LEU A 118 10.89 11.54 2.84
N VAL A 119 11.68 12.50 3.30
CA VAL A 119 11.22 13.88 3.54
C VAL A 119 10.77 14.54 2.23
N ILE A 120 11.55 14.40 1.15
CA ILE A 120 11.19 14.94 -0.17
C ILE A 120 9.89 14.31 -0.68
N ILE A 121 9.75 12.99 -0.57
CA ILE A 121 8.56 12.24 -0.98
C ILE A 121 7.33 12.71 -0.18
N LEU A 122 7.45 12.87 1.14
CA LEU A 122 6.34 13.35 1.98
C LEU A 122 5.90 14.78 1.57
N GLY A 123 6.87 15.66 1.27
CA GLY A 123 6.59 16.98 0.73
C GLY A 123 5.87 16.93 -0.61
N GLN A 124 6.36 16.12 -1.56
CA GLN A 124 5.74 15.94 -2.87
C GLN A 124 4.33 15.35 -2.77
N ILE A 125 4.11 14.37 -1.90
CA ILE A 125 2.76 13.80 -1.66
C ILE A 125 1.80 14.89 -1.21
N HIS A 126 2.20 15.78 -0.30
CA HIS A 126 1.34 16.86 0.16
C HIS A 126 0.95 17.81 -0.99
N THR A 127 1.94 18.28 -1.75
CA THR A 127 1.73 19.19 -2.89
C THR A 127 0.86 18.55 -3.98
N LEU A 128 1.13 17.29 -4.34
CA LEU A 128 0.37 16.58 -5.36
C LEU A 128 -1.08 16.32 -4.91
N ARG A 129 -1.32 16.05 -3.61
CA ARG A 129 -2.69 15.90 -3.08
C ARG A 129 -3.49 17.19 -3.18
N LEU A 130 -2.85 18.33 -2.91
CA LEU A 130 -3.48 19.63 -3.10
C LEU A 130 -3.85 19.83 -4.58
N LEU A 131 -2.91 19.60 -5.50
CA LEU A 131 -3.14 19.77 -6.93
C LEU A 131 -4.24 18.84 -7.48
N VAL A 132 -4.29 17.60 -6.99
CA VAL A 132 -5.38 16.67 -7.32
C VAL A 132 -6.72 17.24 -6.88
N THR A 133 -6.79 17.78 -5.66
CA THR A 133 -8.02 18.35 -5.09
C THR A 133 -8.47 19.58 -5.89
N GLU A 134 -7.56 20.47 -6.24
CA GLU A 134 -7.82 21.64 -7.10
C GLU A 134 -8.27 21.23 -8.51
N SER A 135 -7.64 20.20 -9.09
CA SER A 135 -8.01 19.66 -10.39
C SER A 135 -9.44 19.09 -10.38
N TRP A 136 -9.82 18.40 -9.30
CA TRP A 136 -11.20 17.92 -9.11
C TRP A 136 -12.21 19.06 -9.00
N LEU A 137 -11.86 20.13 -8.29
CA LEU A 137 -12.70 21.33 -8.18
C LEU A 137 -12.85 22.02 -9.54
N GLY A 138 -11.76 22.11 -10.31
CA GLY A 138 -11.75 22.64 -11.67
C GLY A 138 -12.59 21.82 -12.65
N LEU A 139 -12.58 20.49 -12.53
CA LEU A 139 -13.49 19.63 -13.31
C LEU A 139 -14.95 19.88 -12.93
N ARG A 140 -15.23 19.98 -11.62
CA ARG A 140 -16.59 20.16 -11.12
C ARG A 140 -17.17 21.53 -11.49
N SER A 141 -16.37 22.59 -11.55
CA SER A 141 -16.85 23.93 -11.94
C SER A 141 -17.17 24.03 -13.44
N ARG A 142 -16.52 23.24 -14.29
CA ARG A 142 -16.74 23.22 -15.74
C ARG A 142 -17.95 22.38 -16.17
N MET A 143 -18.56 21.63 -15.25
CA MET A 143 -19.71 20.79 -15.53
C MET A 143 -20.96 21.30 -14.82
N PRO A 144 -22.10 21.48 -15.52
CA PRO A 144 -23.36 21.88 -14.90
C PRO A 144 -23.97 20.78 -14.01
N ARG A 145 -23.45 19.54 -14.09
CA ARG A 145 -23.88 18.38 -13.30
C ARG A 145 -22.69 17.78 -12.53
N LYS A 146 -22.98 16.95 -11.53
CA LYS A 146 -21.93 16.18 -10.83
C LYS A 146 -21.19 15.27 -11.84
N PRO A 147 -19.84 15.20 -11.80
CA PRO A 147 -19.07 14.34 -12.69
C PRO A 147 -19.54 12.88 -12.59
N GLY A 148 -19.79 12.23 -13.72
CA GLY A 148 -20.01 10.78 -13.77
C GLY A 148 -18.71 10.00 -13.70
N ALA A 149 -18.80 8.66 -13.58
CA ALA A 149 -17.63 7.79 -13.58
C ALA A 149 -16.82 7.87 -14.89
N LEU A 150 -17.50 8.03 -16.04
CA LEU A 150 -16.84 8.19 -17.33
C LEU A 150 -16.14 9.55 -17.47
N ASP A 151 -16.75 10.62 -16.96
CA ASP A 151 -16.15 11.96 -16.96
C ASP A 151 -14.91 12.00 -16.05
N THR A 152 -14.99 11.32 -14.91
CA THR A 152 -13.90 11.09 -13.95
C THR A 152 -12.73 10.35 -14.63
N LEU A 153 -13.00 9.26 -15.35
CA LEU A 153 -11.96 8.50 -16.06
C LEU A 153 -11.31 9.31 -17.18
N ARG A 154 -12.11 10.04 -17.98
CA ARG A 154 -11.59 10.90 -19.06
C ARG A 154 -10.74 12.04 -18.49
N GLY A 155 -11.17 12.66 -17.41
CA GLY A 155 -10.42 13.71 -16.71
C GLY A 155 -9.16 13.19 -16.01
N ALA A 156 -9.19 11.96 -15.50
CA ALA A 156 -8.06 11.36 -14.78
C ALA A 156 -6.82 11.24 -15.65
N GLY A 157 -6.95 10.93 -16.95
CA GLY A 157 -5.82 10.87 -17.88
C GLY A 157 -5.10 12.22 -18.00
N GLY A 158 -5.87 13.30 -18.18
CA GLY A 158 -5.32 14.66 -18.26
C GLY A 158 -4.71 15.14 -16.93
N ILE A 159 -5.36 14.84 -15.80
CA ILE A 159 -4.83 15.17 -14.47
C ILE A 159 -3.54 14.39 -14.19
N THR A 160 -3.48 13.12 -14.58
CA THR A 160 -2.29 12.29 -14.36
C THR A 160 -1.12 12.77 -15.20
N SER A 161 -1.35 13.14 -16.46
CA SER A 161 -0.28 13.64 -17.33
C SER A 161 0.29 14.98 -16.86
N THR A 162 -0.57 15.90 -16.38
CA THR A 162 -0.11 17.16 -15.80
C THR A 162 0.65 16.95 -14.50
N LEU A 163 0.15 16.09 -13.60
CA LEU A 163 0.85 15.73 -12.36
C LEU A 163 2.22 15.13 -12.64
N PHE A 164 2.33 14.23 -13.62
CA PHE A 164 3.60 13.59 -13.97
C PHE A 164 4.61 14.60 -14.53
N THR A 165 4.13 15.51 -15.39
CA THR A 165 4.96 16.57 -15.96
C THR A 165 5.44 17.52 -14.87
N LEU A 166 4.56 17.92 -13.97
CA LEU A 166 4.90 18.79 -12.84
C LEU A 166 5.85 18.09 -11.86
N ALA A 167 5.63 16.82 -11.56
CA ALA A 167 6.51 16.05 -10.69
C ALA A 167 7.92 15.92 -11.28
N ASN A 168 8.05 15.67 -12.58
CA ASN A 168 9.35 15.61 -13.26
C ASN A 168 10.07 16.97 -13.24
N ARG A 169 9.33 18.07 -13.45
CA ARG A 169 9.88 19.42 -13.34
C ARG A 169 10.32 19.72 -11.90
N ASN A 170 9.45 19.49 -10.92
CA ASN A 170 9.75 19.70 -9.51
C ASN A 170 10.96 18.87 -9.05
N ALA A 171 11.12 17.64 -9.53
CA ALA A 171 12.27 16.80 -9.22
C ALA A 171 13.58 17.45 -9.70
N ARG A 172 13.60 18.06 -10.89
CA ARG A 172 14.75 18.80 -11.41
C ARG A 172 15.03 20.05 -10.59
N ASP A 173 13.99 20.86 -10.35
CA ASP A 173 14.13 22.10 -9.59
C ASP A 173 14.63 21.83 -8.16
N ILE A 174 14.15 20.77 -7.51
CA ILE A 174 14.62 20.33 -6.18
C ILE A 174 16.06 19.83 -6.26
N SER A 175 16.41 19.04 -7.28
CA SER A 175 17.78 18.56 -7.47
C SER A 175 18.77 19.72 -7.64
N ASP A 176 18.42 20.71 -8.46
CA ASP A 176 19.27 21.89 -8.70
C ASP A 176 19.36 22.78 -7.44
N ALA A 177 18.25 22.94 -6.71
CA ALA A 177 18.23 23.66 -5.44
C ALA A 177 19.03 22.94 -4.33
N MET A 178 19.05 21.61 -4.31
CA MET A 178 19.89 20.84 -3.39
C MET A 178 21.37 21.00 -3.75
N ARG A 179 21.70 20.88 -5.04
CA ARG A 179 23.07 21.05 -5.54
C ARG A 179 23.63 22.44 -5.23
N SER A 180 22.83 23.49 -5.41
CA SER A 180 23.27 24.87 -5.10
C SER A 180 23.48 25.12 -3.61
N ARG A 181 22.82 24.34 -2.74
CA ARG A 181 23.00 24.37 -1.28
C ARG A 181 24.12 23.45 -0.78
N GLY A 182 24.88 22.82 -1.68
CA GLY A 182 26.02 21.96 -1.34
C GLY A 182 25.64 20.55 -0.89
N PHE A 183 24.45 20.05 -1.28
CA PHE A 183 24.01 18.66 -1.02
C PHE A 183 24.35 17.69 -2.15
#